data_AF-A0A3L7TIG0-F1
#
_entry.id   AF-A0A3L7TIG0-F1
#
_cell.length_a   1.000
_cell.length_b   1.000
_cell.length_c   1.000
_cell.angle_alpha   90.00
_cell.angle_beta   90.00
_cell.angle_gamma   90.00
#
_symmetry.space_group_name_H-M   'P 1'
#
loop_
_entity.id
_entity.type
_entity.pdbx_description
1 polymer ?
#
loop_
_entity_poly.entity_id
_entity_poly.type
_entity_poly.pdbx_seq_one_letter_code
_entity_poly.pdbx_strand_id
1 'polypeptide(L)'
;MQLAALLTIFSTLALAPQDPPAPPSTPAPVAASDERLEHALTLLARLDEKITIDATDAPTVGTVPVWLRLKGFPIHVDAARLVPRSDTTAFEESVPAGETTYGALLNSFARAAGSEFDPWSIDSDGFSLVLLPDSGRDRLALSAIYQVGALAQNRASSHASSTAEAEVAAIVELLHEQVVPDGWTEMGGNLVSMRTDGMHLVVTGAPAVHRSIREMLRQLEIAAGMQSTLVFMEVFECAANTLKESALTSAQLDVWMKDGTVKLLSAPQILCAEPNDAQVEMESGHSKLTLSIHPEPERQSMLWTCEASLTQPDFNGKFVLPFRTGAPATCASMVNASGELCIVIRLRSESRPTAKPVEQREEPAKTRP
;
A
#
# COMPACT_ATOMS: atom_id res chain seq x y z
N MET A 1 -16.21 -87.82 -25.80
CA MET A 1 -15.52 -88.42 -24.63
C MET A 1 -14.29 -87.58 -24.32
N GLN A 2 -14.04 -87.41 -23.04
CA GLN A 2 -13.10 -86.49 -22.39
C GLN A 2 -11.61 -86.71 -22.74
N LEU A 3 -10.80 -85.64 -22.64
CA LEU A 3 -9.47 -85.53 -22.00
C LEU A 3 -8.89 -84.14 -22.37
N ALA A 4 -8.78 -83.19 -21.43
CA ALA A 4 -7.61 -82.88 -20.58
C ALA A 4 -6.43 -82.26 -21.36
N ALA A 5 -5.62 -81.31 -20.91
CA ALA A 5 -5.55 -80.37 -19.79
C ALA A 5 -4.26 -79.55 -20.06
N LEU A 6 -4.26 -78.23 -19.83
CA LEU A 6 -3.07 -77.35 -19.70
C LEU A 6 -3.60 -75.94 -19.33
N LEU A 7 -3.96 -75.66 -18.07
CA LEU A 7 -3.13 -75.17 -16.95
C LEU A 7 -2.35 -73.86 -17.20
N THR A 8 -2.95 -72.78 -16.65
CA THR A 8 -2.37 -71.65 -15.86
C THR A 8 -1.31 -70.74 -16.47
N ILE A 9 -1.62 -69.42 -16.51
CA ILE A 9 -1.22 -68.39 -15.51
C ILE A 9 -1.93 -67.09 -15.93
N PHE A 10 -2.84 -66.55 -15.10
CA PHE A 10 -3.06 -65.10 -15.03
C PHE A 10 -3.55 -64.74 -13.63
N SER A 11 -2.73 -63.94 -12.97
CA SER A 11 -2.90 -63.47 -11.60
C SER A 11 -4.12 -62.57 -11.45
N THR A 12 -4.88 -62.81 -10.40
CA THR A 12 -5.88 -61.91 -9.83
C THR A 12 -5.20 -60.68 -9.22
N LEU A 13 -5.37 -59.52 -9.84
CA LEU A 13 -5.21 -58.22 -9.19
C LEU A 13 -6.62 -57.74 -8.79
N ALA A 14 -6.93 -57.89 -7.51
CA ALA A 14 -8.11 -57.30 -6.91
C ALA A 14 -7.95 -55.78 -6.89
N LEU A 15 -8.84 -55.09 -7.58
CA LEU A 15 -8.92 -53.63 -7.62
C LEU A 15 -9.37 -53.15 -6.24
N ALA A 16 -8.48 -52.48 -5.49
CA ALA A 16 -8.84 -51.82 -4.26
C ALA A 16 -9.83 -50.66 -4.56
N PRO A 17 -10.84 -50.43 -3.71
CA PRO A 17 -11.77 -49.31 -3.88
C PRO A 17 -10.97 -47.99 -3.82
N GLN A 18 -11.05 -47.19 -4.87
CA GLN A 18 -10.47 -45.85 -4.87
C GLN A 18 -11.31 -44.95 -3.96
N ASP A 19 -10.66 -44.38 -2.94
CA ASP A 19 -11.26 -43.32 -2.15
C ASP A 19 -11.59 -42.12 -3.06
N PRO A 20 -12.76 -41.47 -2.86
CA PRO A 20 -13.14 -40.30 -3.63
C PRO A 20 -12.08 -39.20 -3.49
N PRO A 21 -11.78 -38.45 -4.57
CA PRO A 21 -10.81 -37.38 -4.53
C PRO A 21 -11.20 -36.37 -3.45
N ALA A 22 -10.24 -36.01 -2.60
CA ALA A 22 -10.45 -35.01 -1.56
C ALA A 22 -11.01 -33.72 -2.18
N PRO A 23 -11.99 -33.07 -1.55
CA PRO A 23 -12.51 -31.80 -2.04
C PRO A 23 -11.37 -30.79 -2.15
N PRO A 24 -11.38 -29.89 -3.15
CA PRO A 24 -10.36 -28.86 -3.30
C PRO A 24 -10.29 -28.05 -2.00
N SER A 25 -9.10 -28.03 -1.40
CA SER A 25 -8.81 -27.26 -0.20
C SER A 25 -9.28 -25.83 -0.41
N THR A 26 -10.20 -25.34 0.43
CA THR A 26 -10.60 -23.93 0.43
C THR A 26 -9.33 -23.08 0.60
N PRO A 27 -9.05 -22.12 -0.29
CA PRO A 27 -7.87 -21.27 -0.14
C PRO A 27 -7.95 -20.58 1.23
N ALA A 28 -6.86 -20.65 1.98
CA ALA A 28 -6.76 -19.99 3.26
C ALA A 28 -7.08 -18.49 3.08
N PRO A 29 -7.80 -17.86 4.02
CA PRO A 29 -8.09 -16.44 3.94
C PRO A 29 -6.79 -15.67 3.71
N VAL A 30 -6.80 -14.81 2.69
CA VAL A 30 -5.70 -13.90 2.35
C VAL A 30 -5.30 -13.17 3.63
N ALA A 31 -4.11 -13.46 4.15
CA ALA A 31 -3.64 -12.89 5.41
C ALA A 31 -3.68 -11.37 5.31
N ALA A 32 -4.33 -10.72 6.29
CA ALA A 32 -4.29 -9.28 6.46
C ALA A 32 -2.84 -8.79 6.38
N SER A 33 -2.61 -7.60 5.81
CA SER A 33 -1.26 -7.05 5.70
C SER A 33 -0.59 -7.06 7.07
N ASP A 34 0.65 -7.56 7.12
CA ASP A 34 1.41 -7.63 8.37
C ASP A 34 1.55 -6.21 8.94
N GLU A 35 0.95 -5.94 10.10
CA GLU A 35 1.01 -4.63 10.76
C GLU A 35 2.45 -4.14 10.91
N ARG A 36 3.40 -5.07 11.08
CA ARG A 36 4.84 -4.77 11.15
C ARG A 36 5.36 -4.18 9.85
N LEU A 37 4.89 -4.66 8.70
CA LEU A 37 5.28 -4.13 7.41
C LEU A 37 4.77 -2.70 7.22
N GLU A 38 3.52 -2.42 7.60
CA GLU A 38 3.00 -1.03 7.51
C GLU A 38 3.77 -0.07 8.41
N HIS A 39 4.12 -0.50 9.63
CA HIS A 39 4.93 0.32 10.52
C HIS A 39 6.36 0.51 9.98
N ALA A 40 6.98 -0.54 9.44
CA ALA A 40 8.27 -0.47 8.76
C ALA A 40 8.26 0.52 7.59
N LEU A 41 7.24 0.44 6.74
CA LEU A 41 7.10 1.32 5.58
C LEU A 41 6.84 2.77 5.99
N THR A 42 6.10 2.98 7.08
CA THR A 42 5.91 4.31 7.67
C THR A 42 7.25 4.88 8.13
N LEU A 43 8.06 4.11 8.87
CA LEU A 43 9.40 4.54 9.30
C LEU A 43 10.32 4.84 8.11
N LEU A 44 10.30 3.99 7.07
CA LEU A 44 11.08 4.21 5.87
C LEU A 44 10.63 5.46 5.11
N ALA A 45 9.33 5.73 5.01
CA ALA A 45 8.81 6.95 4.37
C ALA A 45 9.30 8.22 5.07
N ARG A 46 9.49 8.18 6.40
CA ARG A 46 10.08 9.31 7.15
C ARG A 46 11.51 9.63 6.71
N LEU A 47 12.23 8.71 6.05
CA LEU A 47 13.57 9.00 5.51
C LEU A 47 13.56 10.11 4.45
N ASP A 48 12.42 10.35 3.81
CA ASP A 48 12.27 11.41 2.80
C ASP A 48 11.87 12.76 3.42
N GLU A 49 11.59 12.81 4.73
CA GLU A 49 11.24 14.05 5.41
C GLU A 49 12.40 15.04 5.33
N LYS A 50 12.07 16.26 4.89
CA LYS A 50 13.01 17.38 4.81
C LYS A 50 13.29 17.91 6.20
N ILE A 51 14.57 18.12 6.48
CA ILE A 51 15.06 18.69 7.73
C ILE A 51 16.05 19.82 7.41
N THR A 52 16.12 20.79 8.33
CA THR A 52 17.10 21.86 8.28
C THR A 52 18.12 21.63 9.39
N ILE A 53 19.40 21.63 9.02
CA ILE A 53 20.52 21.50 9.96
C ILE A 53 21.18 22.86 10.11
N ASP A 54 21.18 23.37 11.34
CA ASP A 54 21.89 24.59 11.70
C ASP A 54 23.40 24.34 11.77
N ALA A 55 24.20 25.31 11.33
CA ALA A 55 25.66 25.16 11.27
C ALA A 55 26.32 24.92 12.64
N THR A 56 25.70 25.39 13.73
CA THR A 56 26.19 25.18 15.10
C THR A 56 25.90 23.78 15.63
N ASP A 57 24.92 23.10 15.05
CA ASP A 57 24.37 21.83 15.52
C ASP A 57 24.60 20.69 14.50
N ALA A 58 25.42 20.97 13.47
CA ALA A 58 25.75 20.03 12.42
C ALA A 58 26.48 18.81 13.02
N PRO A 59 25.91 17.59 12.90
CA PRO A 59 26.59 16.40 13.37
C PRO A 59 27.78 16.09 12.46
N THR A 60 28.81 15.45 13.00
CA THR A 60 29.76 14.72 12.17
C THR A 60 29.09 13.47 11.62
N VAL A 61 29.58 12.95 10.50
CA VAL A 61 29.04 11.72 9.90
C VAL A 61 28.93 10.62 10.95
N GLY A 62 29.97 10.40 11.77
CA GLY A 62 29.99 9.37 12.82
C GLY A 62 28.97 9.53 13.95
N THR A 63 28.48 10.74 14.18
CA THR A 63 27.50 11.05 15.24
C THR A 63 26.07 11.08 14.73
N VAL A 64 25.84 10.91 13.43
CA VAL A 64 24.49 10.89 12.80
C VAL A 64 23.53 9.92 13.50
N PRO A 65 23.88 8.65 13.81
CA PRO A 65 22.94 7.75 14.48
C PRO A 65 22.51 8.25 15.86
N VAL A 66 23.43 8.85 16.62
CA VAL A 66 23.12 9.41 17.94
C VAL A 66 22.24 10.64 17.81
N TRP A 67 22.56 11.54 16.87
CA TRP A 67 21.80 12.74 16.58
C TRP A 67 20.35 12.40 16.20
N LEU A 68 20.14 11.37 15.36
CA LEU A 68 18.81 10.92 14.96
C LEU A 68 18.00 10.33 16.13
N ARG A 69 18.64 9.56 17.03
CA ARG A 69 17.96 9.08 18.26
C ARG A 69 17.47 10.24 19.12
N LEU A 70 18.26 11.30 19.27
CA LEU A 70 17.87 12.50 20.02
C LEU A 70 16.68 13.23 19.38
N LYS A 71 16.48 13.08 18.07
CA LYS A 71 15.31 13.58 17.34
C LYS A 71 14.12 12.59 17.34
N GLY A 72 14.18 11.54 18.14
CA GLY A 72 13.10 10.55 18.26
C GLY A 72 13.04 9.55 17.11
N PHE A 73 14.15 9.34 16.39
CA PHE A 73 14.24 8.33 15.35
C PHE A 73 14.81 7.02 15.92
N PRO A 74 14.01 5.96 16.06
CA PRO A 74 14.50 4.69 16.62
C PRO A 74 15.43 4.03 15.60
N ILE A 75 16.73 3.99 15.92
CA ILE A 75 17.74 3.47 15.00
C ILE A 75 18.74 2.55 15.70
N HIS A 76 18.98 1.39 15.11
CA HIS A 76 19.96 0.40 15.52
C HIS A 76 21.04 0.28 14.46
N VAL A 77 22.29 0.28 14.90
CA VAL A 77 23.45 0.08 14.04
C VAL A 77 24.04 -1.26 14.46
N ASP A 78 24.25 -2.19 13.53
CA ASP A 78 24.90 -3.46 13.81
C ASP A 78 26.40 -3.24 14.08
N ALA A 79 26.71 -2.78 15.29
CA ALA A 79 28.07 -2.39 15.70
C ALA A 79 29.08 -3.56 15.60
N ALA A 80 28.61 -4.81 15.65
CA ALA A 80 29.48 -5.98 15.53
C ALA A 80 30.09 -6.14 14.13
N ARG A 81 29.46 -5.53 13.12
CA ARG A 81 29.90 -5.57 11.71
C ARG A 81 30.43 -4.24 11.21
N LEU A 82 30.46 -3.22 12.05
CA LEU A 82 31.02 -1.92 11.71
C LEU A 82 32.53 -2.05 11.69
N VAL A 83 33.09 -2.20 10.48
CA VAL A 83 34.53 -2.18 10.23
C VAL A 83 34.84 -0.79 9.68
N PRO A 84 35.29 0.16 10.52
CA PRO A 84 35.70 1.46 10.01
C PRO A 84 36.80 1.22 8.98
N ARG A 85 36.72 1.88 7.84
CA ARG A 85 37.87 1.93 6.92
C ARG A 85 39.04 2.50 7.72
N SER A 86 40.16 1.76 7.78
CA SER A 86 41.34 2.12 8.57
C SER A 86 41.90 3.51 8.25
N ASP A 87 41.53 4.05 7.09
CA ASP A 87 42.07 5.27 6.52
C ASP A 87 41.03 6.41 6.40
N THR A 88 39.80 6.24 6.89
CA THR A 88 38.74 7.23 6.66
C THR A 88 38.62 8.27 7.78
N THR A 89 39.06 9.50 7.49
CA THR A 89 38.62 10.72 8.18
C THR A 89 37.13 11.03 7.93
N ALA A 90 36.45 10.26 7.09
CA ALA A 90 35.05 10.47 6.70
C ALA A 90 34.08 10.53 7.90
N PHE A 91 34.35 9.82 9.01
CA PHE A 91 33.53 9.90 10.22
C PHE A 91 33.63 11.24 10.95
N GLU A 92 34.74 11.97 10.75
CA GLU A 92 35.01 13.28 11.35
C GLU A 92 34.50 14.43 10.47
N GLU A 93 34.13 14.15 9.21
CA GLU A 93 33.57 15.16 8.32
C GLU A 93 32.25 15.69 8.89
N SER A 94 32.13 17.02 8.91
CA SER A 94 30.91 17.70 9.31
C SER A 94 29.88 17.57 8.20
N VAL A 95 28.64 17.20 8.56
CA VAL A 95 27.52 17.23 7.63
C VAL A 95 27.25 18.69 7.25
N PRO A 96 27.15 19.04 5.96
CA PRO A 96 26.88 20.41 5.55
C PRO A 96 25.56 20.92 6.13
N ALA A 97 25.59 22.14 6.66
CA ALA A 97 24.39 22.84 7.12
C ALA A 97 23.45 23.14 5.94
N GLY A 98 22.14 23.20 6.22
CA GLY A 98 21.11 23.47 5.21
C GLY A 98 19.99 22.44 5.19
N GLU A 99 19.21 22.47 4.12
CA GLU A 99 18.09 21.56 3.89
C GLU A 99 18.60 20.20 3.37
N THR A 100 18.21 19.12 4.04
CA THR A 100 18.56 17.73 3.68
C THR A 100 17.43 16.79 4.09
N THR A 101 17.61 15.47 3.95
CA THR A 101 16.66 14.46 4.45
C THR A 101 17.33 13.51 5.42
N TYR A 102 16.53 12.86 6.28
CA TYR A 102 17.05 11.82 7.17
C TYR A 102 17.74 10.69 6.41
N GLY A 103 17.20 10.29 5.26
CA GLY A 103 17.80 9.29 4.38
C GLY A 103 19.15 9.72 3.81
N ALA A 104 19.30 10.99 3.42
CA ALA A 104 20.58 11.50 2.94
C ALA A 104 21.66 11.46 4.04
N LEU A 105 21.32 11.82 5.27
CA LEU A 105 22.25 11.71 6.41
C LEU A 105 22.69 10.28 6.68
N LEU A 106 21.73 9.35 6.71
CA LEU A 106 22.02 7.95 6.97
C LEU A 106 22.80 7.30 5.83
N ASN A 107 22.56 7.71 4.58
CA ASN A 107 23.35 7.26 3.44
C ASN A 107 24.80 7.77 3.53
N SER A 108 25.02 9.00 3.99
CA SER A 108 26.38 9.51 4.25
C SER A 108 27.08 8.69 5.34
N PHE A 109 26.39 8.36 6.43
CA PHE A 109 26.92 7.46 7.46
C PHE A 109 27.19 6.05 6.91
N ALA A 110 26.25 5.45 6.19
CA ALA A 110 26.40 4.12 5.61
C ALA A 110 27.57 4.03 4.63
N ARG A 111 27.81 5.09 3.83
CA ARG A 111 28.97 5.19 2.94
C ARG A 111 30.29 5.32 3.70
N ALA A 112 30.31 6.05 4.81
CA ALA A 112 31.50 6.17 5.65
C ALA A 112 31.78 4.87 6.41
N ALA A 113 30.73 4.20 6.92
CA ALA A 113 30.80 2.97 7.69
C ALA A 113 31.04 1.72 6.82
N GLY A 114 30.60 1.75 5.57
CA GLY A 114 30.65 0.62 4.65
C GLY A 114 32.04 0.32 4.12
N SER A 115 32.29 -0.96 3.86
CA SER A 115 33.44 -1.39 3.08
C SER A 115 33.10 -1.37 1.60
N GLU A 116 34.11 -1.32 0.72
CA GLU A 116 33.89 -1.44 -0.73
C GLU A 116 33.27 -2.79 -1.14
N PHE A 117 33.32 -3.79 -0.26
CA PHE A 117 32.93 -5.16 -0.55
C PHE A 117 31.59 -5.58 0.07
N ASP A 118 31.07 -4.80 1.02
CA ASP A 118 29.76 -5.04 1.66
C ASP A 118 29.12 -3.68 1.98
N PRO A 119 28.36 -3.11 1.03
CA PRO A 119 27.71 -1.83 1.23
C PRO A 119 26.69 -1.94 2.34
N TRP A 120 26.61 -0.88 3.15
CA TRP A 120 25.64 -0.78 4.20
C TRP A 120 24.31 -0.30 3.64
N SER A 121 23.25 -0.91 4.12
CA SER A 121 21.88 -0.57 3.78
C SER A 121 21.10 -0.10 4.99
N ILE A 122 20.07 0.69 4.70
CA ILE A 122 19.09 1.14 5.67
C ILE A 122 17.82 0.34 5.42
N ASP A 123 17.32 -0.31 6.47
CA ASP A 123 16.07 -1.04 6.41
C ASP A 123 15.31 -0.91 7.74
N SER A 124 14.22 -1.66 7.92
CA SER A 124 13.47 -1.69 9.18
C SER A 124 13.17 -3.11 9.64
N ASP A 125 13.19 -3.32 10.96
CA ASP A 125 12.74 -4.57 11.60
C ASP A 125 11.23 -4.58 11.96
N GLY A 126 10.52 -3.50 11.58
CA GLY A 126 9.14 -3.26 11.94
C GLY A 126 8.95 -2.26 13.07
N PHE A 127 9.99 -1.88 13.82
CA PHE A 127 9.85 -0.94 14.95
C PHE A 127 10.94 0.13 14.97
N SER A 128 12.05 -0.15 14.31
CA SER A 128 13.20 0.71 14.24
C SER A 128 13.82 0.65 12.85
N LEU A 129 14.65 1.64 12.54
CA LEU A 129 15.55 1.53 11.42
C LEU A 129 16.79 0.75 11.81
N VAL A 130 17.21 -0.14 10.94
CA VAL A 130 18.41 -0.94 11.12
C VAL A 130 19.40 -0.56 10.03
N LEU A 131 20.61 -0.24 10.44
CA LEU A 131 21.75 -0.11 9.55
C LEU A 131 22.56 -1.39 9.63
N LEU A 132 22.62 -2.10 8.51
CA LEU A 132 23.25 -3.40 8.41
C LEU A 132 23.94 -3.56 7.06
N PRO A 133 24.95 -4.43 6.95
CA PRO A 133 25.47 -4.83 5.65
C PRO A 133 24.42 -5.58 4.83
N ASP A 134 24.50 -5.53 3.50
CA ASP A 134 23.54 -6.17 2.60
C ASP A 134 23.39 -7.68 2.88
N SER A 135 24.48 -8.32 3.31
CA SER A 135 24.51 -9.72 3.72
C SER A 135 23.61 -10.09 4.91
N GLY A 136 23.05 -9.13 5.65
CA GLY A 136 22.14 -9.38 6.77
C GLY A 136 20.66 -9.06 6.50
N ARG A 137 20.31 -8.59 5.30
CA ARG A 137 18.95 -8.13 4.96
C ARG A 137 17.91 -9.23 4.93
N ASP A 138 18.32 -10.46 4.65
CA ASP A 138 17.49 -11.66 4.69
C ASP A 138 16.78 -11.86 6.05
N ARG A 139 17.41 -11.42 7.15
CA ARG A 139 16.84 -11.50 8.51
C ARG A 139 15.67 -10.56 8.75
N LEU A 140 15.50 -9.55 7.89
CA LEU A 140 14.42 -8.56 7.97
C LEU A 140 13.27 -8.90 7.02
N ALA A 141 13.30 -10.06 6.36
CA ALA A 141 12.29 -10.43 5.38
C ALA A 141 10.89 -10.48 6.02
N LEU A 142 9.97 -9.72 5.42
CA LEU A 142 8.54 -9.78 5.68
C LEU A 142 7.85 -10.28 4.42
N SER A 143 6.63 -10.80 4.56
CA SER A 143 5.83 -11.24 3.42
C SER A 143 4.64 -10.31 3.20
N ALA A 144 4.34 -10.00 1.94
CA ALA A 144 3.20 -9.19 1.56
C ALA A 144 2.52 -9.77 0.31
N ILE A 145 1.22 -9.53 0.21
CA ILE A 145 0.41 -9.85 -0.98
C ILE A 145 0.01 -8.53 -1.63
N TYR A 146 0.37 -8.38 -2.89
CA TYR A 146 0.04 -7.22 -3.71
C TYR A 146 -1.07 -7.58 -4.69
N GLN A 147 -2.10 -6.76 -4.71
CA GLN A 147 -3.21 -6.85 -5.65
C GLN A 147 -2.77 -6.25 -6.99
N VAL A 148 -2.39 -7.10 -7.95
CA VAL A 148 -1.94 -6.65 -9.30
C VAL A 148 -2.98 -6.92 -10.38
N GLY A 149 -4.06 -7.65 -10.05
CA GLY A 149 -5.12 -8.03 -10.99
C GLY A 149 -5.80 -6.86 -11.69
N ALA A 150 -6.20 -5.84 -10.95
CA ALA A 150 -6.87 -4.67 -11.54
C ALA A 150 -5.96 -3.92 -12.52
N LEU A 151 -4.69 -3.73 -12.14
CA LEU A 151 -3.68 -3.12 -13.00
C LEU A 151 -3.45 -3.96 -14.26
N ALA A 152 -3.32 -5.27 -14.11
CA ALA A 152 -3.13 -6.19 -15.23
C ALA A 152 -4.34 -6.24 -16.16
N GLN A 153 -5.58 -6.24 -15.62
CA GLN A 153 -6.81 -6.19 -16.41
C GLN A 153 -6.94 -4.89 -17.20
N ASN A 154 -6.61 -3.75 -16.58
CA ASN A 154 -6.63 -2.45 -17.27
C ASN A 154 -5.62 -2.44 -18.44
N ARG A 155 -4.38 -2.88 -18.19
CA ARG A 155 -3.37 -2.99 -19.25
C ARG A 155 -3.77 -3.96 -20.36
N ALA A 156 -4.35 -5.11 -20.01
CA ALA A 156 -4.85 -6.09 -20.98
C ALA A 156 -5.97 -5.51 -21.85
N SER A 157 -6.88 -4.71 -21.26
CA SER A 157 -7.93 -4.04 -22.03
C SER A 157 -7.38 -3.00 -23.02
N SER A 158 -6.21 -2.41 -22.73
CA SER A 158 -5.49 -1.49 -23.60
C SER A 158 -4.69 -2.20 -24.70
N HIS A 159 -4.38 -3.49 -24.53
CA HIS A 159 -3.60 -4.30 -25.45
C HIS A 159 -4.45 -5.45 -26.02
N ALA A 160 -5.02 -5.27 -27.21
CA ALA A 160 -5.99 -6.19 -27.83
C ALA A 160 -5.59 -7.67 -27.94
N SER A 161 -4.32 -8.02 -27.74
CA SER A 161 -3.78 -9.39 -27.79
C SER A 161 -3.27 -9.93 -26.46
N SER A 162 -3.37 -9.16 -25.36
CA SER A 162 -2.82 -9.55 -24.06
C SER A 162 -3.92 -10.07 -23.13
N THR A 163 -3.59 -11.07 -22.32
CA THR A 163 -4.47 -11.56 -21.25
C THR A 163 -4.06 -10.93 -19.93
N ALA A 164 -4.97 -10.85 -18.95
CA ALA A 164 -4.62 -10.35 -17.62
C ALA A 164 -3.48 -11.17 -16.98
N GLU A 165 -3.42 -12.48 -17.19
CA GLU A 165 -2.32 -13.33 -16.69
C GLU A 165 -0.98 -12.98 -17.36
N ALA A 166 -0.97 -12.70 -18.66
CA ALA A 166 0.23 -12.26 -19.38
C ALA A 166 0.71 -10.88 -18.88
N GLU A 167 -0.20 -9.95 -18.59
CA GLU A 167 0.16 -8.66 -18.00
C GLU A 167 0.68 -8.80 -16.57
N VAL A 168 0.12 -9.71 -15.75
CA VAL A 168 0.68 -10.01 -14.42
C VAL A 168 2.12 -10.50 -14.56
N ALA A 169 2.39 -11.42 -15.48
CA ALA A 169 3.76 -11.91 -15.73
C ALA A 169 4.70 -10.77 -16.16
N ALA A 170 4.25 -9.88 -17.04
CA ALA A 170 5.03 -8.72 -17.48
C ALA A 170 5.31 -7.72 -16.33
N ILE A 171 4.34 -7.49 -15.44
CA ILE A 171 4.54 -6.66 -14.23
C ILE A 171 5.60 -7.29 -13.32
N VAL A 172 5.55 -8.62 -13.13
CA VAL A 172 6.51 -9.35 -12.29
C VAL A 172 7.91 -9.29 -12.89
N GLU A 173 8.04 -9.49 -14.20
CA GLU A 173 9.32 -9.36 -14.92
C GLU A 173 9.91 -7.96 -14.75
N LEU A 174 9.09 -6.92 -14.93
CA LEU A 174 9.52 -5.54 -14.71
C LEU A 174 9.96 -5.27 -13.25
N LEU A 175 9.20 -5.79 -12.28
CA LEU A 175 9.57 -5.66 -10.86
C LEU A 175 10.88 -6.39 -10.55
N HIS A 176 11.13 -7.55 -11.17
CA HIS A 176 12.42 -8.23 -11.07
C HIS A 176 13.55 -7.35 -11.62
N GLU A 177 13.44 -6.87 -12.86
CA GLU A 177 14.49 -6.05 -13.50
C GLU A 177 14.85 -4.78 -12.72
N GLN A 178 13.86 -4.14 -12.10
CA GLN A 178 14.04 -2.81 -11.51
C GLN A 178 14.26 -2.82 -10.00
N VAL A 179 13.66 -3.76 -9.27
CA VAL A 179 13.76 -3.83 -7.81
C VAL A 179 14.81 -4.85 -7.35
N VAL A 180 15.01 -5.92 -8.12
CA VAL A 180 15.95 -7.01 -7.83
C VAL A 180 16.93 -7.15 -9.01
N PRO A 181 17.81 -6.16 -9.25
CA PRO A 181 18.73 -6.24 -10.36
C PRO A 181 19.61 -7.49 -10.24
N ASP A 182 19.94 -8.11 -11.38
CA ASP A 182 20.59 -9.44 -11.50
C ASP A 182 21.83 -9.65 -10.60
N GLY A 183 22.51 -8.56 -10.23
CA GLY A 183 23.63 -8.58 -9.28
C GLY A 183 23.28 -9.07 -7.86
N TRP A 184 22.01 -9.10 -7.47
CA TRP A 184 21.58 -9.65 -6.17
C TRP A 184 21.65 -11.18 -6.13
N THR A 185 21.32 -11.84 -7.24
CA THR A 185 21.38 -13.30 -7.37
C THR A 185 22.79 -13.83 -7.60
N GLU A 186 23.65 -13.06 -8.26
CA GLU A 186 25.04 -13.47 -8.56
C GLU A 186 25.93 -13.60 -7.32
N MET A 187 25.55 -12.95 -6.21
CA MET A 187 26.27 -13.02 -4.92
C MET A 187 25.72 -14.11 -3.98
N GLY A 188 24.80 -14.96 -4.45
CA GLY A 188 24.34 -16.17 -3.73
C GLY A 188 23.34 -15.94 -2.59
N GLY A 189 22.78 -14.74 -2.46
CA GLY A 189 21.75 -14.43 -1.45
C GLY A 189 20.35 -14.40 -2.04
N ASN A 190 19.40 -15.16 -1.48
CA ASN A 190 18.00 -15.09 -1.86
C ASN A 190 17.30 -13.94 -1.10
N LEU A 191 17.68 -12.70 -1.42
CA LEU A 191 17.25 -11.50 -0.70
C LEU A 191 15.75 -11.17 -0.88
N VAL A 192 15.17 -11.60 -2.01
CA VAL A 192 13.77 -11.39 -2.35
C VAL A 192 13.22 -12.62 -3.05
N SER A 193 12.07 -13.09 -2.60
CA SER A 193 11.28 -14.11 -3.28
C SER A 193 9.99 -13.49 -3.80
N MET A 194 9.75 -13.57 -5.11
CA MET A 194 8.49 -13.15 -5.73
C MET A 194 7.83 -14.35 -6.39
N ARG A 195 6.53 -14.53 -6.17
CA ARG A 195 5.72 -15.55 -6.86
C ARG A 195 4.33 -15.02 -7.12
N THR A 196 3.69 -15.51 -8.17
CA THR A 196 2.29 -15.19 -8.47
C THR A 196 1.37 -16.24 -7.87
N ASP A 197 0.21 -15.78 -7.39
CA ASP A 197 -0.91 -16.63 -6.96
C ASP A 197 -2.20 -16.07 -7.59
N GLY A 198 -2.47 -16.53 -8.81
CA GLY A 198 -3.51 -15.96 -9.67
C GLY A 198 -3.23 -14.49 -10.00
N MET A 199 -4.14 -13.61 -9.58
CA MET A 199 -4.06 -12.15 -9.80
C MET A 199 -3.30 -11.39 -8.69
N HIS A 200 -2.61 -12.14 -7.82
CA HIS A 200 -1.86 -11.60 -6.71
C HIS A 200 -0.36 -11.84 -6.91
N LEU A 201 0.43 -10.89 -6.44
CA LEU A 201 1.87 -11.03 -6.33
C LEU A 201 2.23 -11.20 -4.84
N VAL A 202 2.78 -12.37 -4.51
CA VAL A 202 3.28 -12.66 -3.17
C VAL A 202 4.78 -12.39 -3.15
N VAL A 203 5.20 -11.44 -2.32
CA VAL A 203 6.60 -11.03 -2.16
C VAL A 203 7.04 -11.34 -0.75
N THR A 204 8.24 -11.89 -0.61
CA THR A 204 8.96 -11.97 0.66
C THR A 204 10.30 -11.27 0.50
N GLY A 205 10.54 -10.23 1.29
CA GLY A 205 11.76 -9.43 1.19
C GLY A 205 11.83 -8.40 2.31
N ALA A 206 12.95 -7.68 2.39
CA ALA A 206 13.12 -6.64 3.40
C ALA A 206 12.17 -5.45 3.14
N PRO A 207 11.74 -4.68 4.17
CA PRO A 207 10.80 -3.57 3.98
C PRO A 207 11.21 -2.53 2.94
N ALA A 208 12.50 -2.26 2.75
CA ALA A 208 12.98 -1.39 1.68
C ALA A 208 12.57 -1.89 0.28
N VAL A 209 12.60 -3.21 0.05
CA VAL A 209 12.12 -3.85 -1.20
C VAL A 209 10.63 -3.62 -1.36
N HIS A 210 9.85 -3.86 -0.30
CA HIS A 210 8.41 -3.63 -0.32
C HIS A 210 8.04 -2.18 -0.64
N ARG A 211 8.83 -1.22 -0.15
CA ARG A 211 8.67 0.21 -0.48
C ARG A 211 8.91 0.46 -1.97
N SER A 212 9.98 -0.08 -2.55
CA SER A 212 10.28 0.04 -3.98
C SER A 212 9.19 -0.59 -4.86
N ILE A 213 8.69 -1.77 -4.48
CA ILE A 213 7.58 -2.44 -5.18
C ILE A 213 6.32 -1.59 -5.13
N ARG A 214 5.94 -1.04 -3.96
CA ARG A 214 4.78 -0.15 -3.84
C ARG A 214 4.91 1.07 -4.73
N GLU A 215 6.09 1.68 -4.76
CA GLU A 215 6.34 2.85 -5.59
C GLU A 215 6.26 2.52 -7.08
N MET A 216 6.81 1.38 -7.50
CA MET A 216 6.74 0.93 -8.89
C MET A 216 5.31 0.59 -9.33
N LEU A 217 4.57 -0.16 -8.51
CA LEU A 217 3.16 -0.47 -8.78
C LEU A 217 2.34 0.81 -8.88
N ARG A 218 2.58 1.78 -7.99
CA ARG A 218 1.94 3.10 -8.06
C ARG A 218 2.28 3.84 -9.35
N GLN A 219 3.54 3.80 -9.81
CA GLN A 219 3.93 4.42 -11.08
C GLN A 219 3.25 3.74 -12.27
N LEU A 220 3.11 2.42 -12.24
CA LEU A 220 2.40 1.66 -13.28
C LEU A 220 0.90 1.96 -13.30
N GLU A 221 0.27 2.09 -12.13
CA GLU A 221 -1.13 2.54 -12.02
C GLU A 221 -1.30 3.91 -12.67
N ILE A 222 -0.42 4.86 -12.38
CA ILE A 222 -0.45 6.20 -12.97
C ILE A 222 -0.25 6.16 -14.48
N ALA A 223 0.73 5.38 -14.95
CA ALA A 223 1.01 5.22 -16.37
C ALA A 223 -0.16 4.55 -17.13
N ALA A 224 -0.88 3.64 -16.47
CA ALA A 224 -2.10 3.02 -16.97
C ALA A 224 -3.33 3.96 -16.88
N GLY A 225 -3.16 5.20 -16.41
CA GLY A 225 -4.26 6.15 -16.23
C GLY A 225 -5.22 5.77 -15.11
N MET A 226 -4.84 4.83 -14.23
CA MET A 226 -5.62 4.51 -13.04
C MET A 226 -5.52 5.68 -12.06
N GLN A 227 -6.60 6.44 -11.95
CA GLN A 227 -6.70 7.48 -10.95
C GLN A 227 -7.25 6.90 -9.66
N SER A 228 -6.49 7.05 -8.59
CA SER A 228 -6.96 6.75 -7.24
C SER A 228 -7.46 8.02 -6.56
N THR A 229 -8.70 8.02 -6.13
CA THR A 229 -9.32 9.10 -5.36
C THR A 229 -9.47 8.63 -3.92
N LEU A 230 -8.89 9.39 -2.98
CA LEU A 230 -9.14 9.16 -1.56
C LEU A 230 -10.44 9.89 -1.18
N VAL A 231 -11.42 9.12 -0.72
CA VAL A 231 -12.72 9.63 -0.31
C VAL A 231 -12.79 9.62 1.20
N PHE A 232 -12.92 10.81 1.78
CA PHE A 232 -13.18 11.03 3.19
C PHE A 232 -14.69 11.15 3.36
N MET A 233 -15.24 10.31 4.21
CA MET A 233 -16.65 10.30 4.48
C MET A 233 -16.88 10.54 5.96
N GLU A 234 -17.76 11.48 6.27
CA GLU A 234 -18.13 11.78 7.65
C GLU A 234 -19.62 11.57 7.81
N VAL A 235 -19.98 10.73 8.77
CA VAL A 235 -21.35 10.33 9.06
C VAL A 235 -21.76 10.99 10.36
N PHE A 236 -22.85 11.74 10.32
CA PHE A 236 -23.38 12.50 11.43
C PHE A 236 -24.78 12.05 11.80
N GLU A 237 -25.10 12.17 13.08
CA GLU A 237 -26.43 11.99 13.65
C GLU A 237 -26.99 13.35 14.04
N CYS A 238 -28.23 13.64 13.67
CA CYS A 238 -28.95 14.82 14.15
C CYS A 238 -30.46 14.59 14.26
N ALA A 239 -31.14 15.49 14.97
CA ALA A 239 -32.59 15.47 15.04
C ALA A 239 -33.20 15.91 13.69
N ALA A 240 -34.23 15.22 13.22
CA ALA A 240 -34.79 15.46 11.89
C ALA A 240 -35.41 16.87 11.69
N ASN A 241 -35.80 17.54 12.78
CA ASN A 241 -36.29 18.91 12.73
C ASN A 241 -35.19 19.91 12.32
N THR A 242 -33.92 19.63 12.61
CA THR A 242 -32.78 20.48 12.25
C THR A 242 -32.64 20.67 10.73
N LEU A 243 -33.04 19.69 9.92
CA LEU A 243 -32.90 19.73 8.46
C LEU A 243 -34.05 20.42 7.73
N LYS A 244 -35.22 20.57 8.37
CA LYS A 244 -36.42 21.12 7.70
C LYS A 244 -36.28 22.61 7.35
N GLU A 245 -35.32 23.30 7.95
CA GLU A 245 -35.21 24.75 7.90
C GLU A 245 -34.12 25.26 6.93
N SER A 246 -33.26 24.40 6.38
CA SER A 246 -32.14 24.85 5.55
C SER A 246 -31.70 23.84 4.50
N ALA A 247 -31.19 24.33 3.37
CA ALA A 247 -30.43 23.51 2.44
C ALA A 247 -29.15 23.04 3.12
N LEU A 248 -28.96 21.72 3.20
CA LEU A 248 -27.79 21.13 3.83
C LEU A 248 -26.53 21.45 3.02
N THR A 249 -25.63 22.24 3.60
CA THR A 249 -24.31 22.56 3.01
C THR A 249 -23.19 22.15 3.97
N SER A 250 -21.98 21.93 3.44
CA SER A 250 -20.83 21.59 4.29
C SER A 250 -20.54 22.67 5.34
N ALA A 251 -20.65 23.95 4.96
CA ALA A 251 -20.42 25.07 5.89
C ALA A 251 -21.45 25.10 7.03
N GLN A 252 -22.72 24.80 6.72
CA GLN A 252 -23.77 24.69 7.73
C GLN A 252 -23.49 23.55 8.71
N LEU A 253 -23.00 22.42 8.18
CA LEU A 253 -22.67 21.26 8.99
C LEU A 253 -21.49 21.53 9.95
N ASP A 254 -20.50 22.33 9.51
CA ASP A 254 -19.41 22.78 10.39
C ASP A 254 -19.91 23.66 11.55
N VAL A 255 -20.91 24.51 11.32
CA VAL A 255 -21.56 25.31 12.37
C VAL A 255 -22.29 24.38 13.35
N TRP A 256 -23.10 23.45 12.84
CA TRP A 256 -23.83 22.50 13.68
C TRP A 256 -22.92 21.57 14.49
N MET A 257 -21.75 21.19 13.96
CA MET A 257 -20.76 20.43 14.72
C MET A 257 -20.20 21.26 15.88
N LYS A 258 -19.87 22.53 15.66
CA LYS A 258 -19.34 23.42 16.69
C LYS A 258 -20.35 23.69 17.80
N ASP A 259 -21.62 23.83 17.43
CA ASP A 259 -22.70 24.12 18.36
C ASP A 259 -23.25 22.86 19.06
N GLY A 260 -22.76 21.67 18.68
CA GLY A 260 -23.19 20.38 19.24
C GLY A 260 -24.54 19.88 18.75
N THR A 261 -25.13 20.53 17.75
CA THR A 261 -26.41 20.17 17.14
C THR A 261 -26.34 18.86 16.36
N VAL A 262 -25.18 18.53 15.78
CA VAL A 262 -24.91 17.24 15.16
C VAL A 262 -23.79 16.51 15.87
N LYS A 263 -23.88 15.18 15.91
CA LYS A 263 -22.86 14.30 16.50
C LYS A 263 -22.15 13.53 15.39
N LEU A 264 -20.83 13.61 15.32
CA LEU A 264 -20.04 12.76 14.42
C LEU A 264 -20.09 11.31 14.93
N LEU A 265 -20.59 10.40 14.10
CA LEU A 265 -20.65 8.97 14.38
C LEU A 265 -19.41 8.25 13.89
N SER A 266 -18.97 8.57 12.67
CA SER A 266 -17.86 7.88 12.01
C SER A 266 -17.23 8.76 10.95
N ALA A 267 -15.93 8.54 10.67
CA ALA A 267 -15.18 9.28 9.66
C ALA A 267 -14.31 8.34 8.80
N PRO A 268 -14.88 7.34 8.10
CA PRO A 268 -14.09 6.39 7.31
C PRO A 268 -13.40 7.09 6.13
N GLN A 269 -12.25 6.52 5.75
CA GLN A 269 -11.52 6.87 4.54
C GLN A 269 -11.52 5.67 3.61
N ILE A 270 -11.85 5.89 2.35
CA ILE A 270 -11.94 4.85 1.33
C ILE A 270 -11.07 5.26 0.16
N LEU A 271 -10.10 4.43 -0.20
CA LEU A 271 -9.35 4.60 -1.42
C LEU A 271 -10.13 3.98 -2.58
N CYS A 272 -10.60 4.82 -3.50
CA CYS A 272 -11.30 4.40 -4.70
C CYS A 272 -10.31 4.43 -5.85
N ALA A 273 -10.24 3.38 -6.66
CA ALA A 273 -9.34 3.33 -7.81
C ALA A 273 -10.14 2.90 -9.04
N GLU A 274 -10.17 3.74 -10.09
CA GLU A 274 -10.84 3.36 -11.34
C GLU A 274 -10.20 2.08 -11.92
N PRO A 275 -10.99 1.11 -12.42
CA PRO A 275 -12.45 1.12 -12.60
C PRO A 275 -13.23 0.43 -11.45
N ASN A 276 -12.58 0.15 -10.32
CA ASN A 276 -13.16 -0.70 -9.28
C ASN A 276 -14.11 0.06 -8.38
N ASP A 277 -15.20 -0.61 -8.02
CA ASP A 277 -16.06 -0.19 -6.91
C ASP A 277 -15.31 -0.31 -5.58
N ALA A 278 -15.61 0.59 -4.65
CA ALA A 278 -15.10 0.52 -3.29
C ALA A 278 -16.26 0.50 -2.30
N GLN A 279 -16.19 -0.37 -1.29
CA GLN A 279 -17.26 -0.51 -0.30
C GLN A 279 -16.70 -0.43 1.12
N VAL A 280 -17.41 0.26 2.00
CA VAL A 280 -17.19 0.21 3.45
C VAL A 280 -18.49 -0.14 4.14
N GLU A 281 -18.39 -0.99 5.15
CA GLU A 281 -19.52 -1.33 6.02
C GLU A 281 -19.20 -0.88 7.45
N MET A 282 -20.18 -0.28 8.10
CA MET A 282 -20.10 0.14 9.50
C MET A 282 -21.28 -0.43 10.26
N GLU A 283 -20.99 -1.10 11.36
CA GLU A 283 -22.01 -1.71 12.22
C GLU A 283 -21.98 -1.06 13.60
N SER A 284 -23.16 -0.71 14.12
CA SER A 284 -23.35 -0.16 15.46
C SER A 284 -24.64 -0.70 16.07
N GLY A 285 -24.50 -1.64 17.00
CA GLY A 285 -25.63 -2.36 17.59
C GLY A 285 -26.44 -3.11 16.54
N HIS A 286 -27.69 -2.69 16.33
CA HIS A 286 -28.60 -3.25 15.33
C HIS A 286 -28.66 -2.44 14.02
N SER A 287 -27.79 -1.44 13.87
CA SER A 287 -27.72 -0.61 12.67
C SER A 287 -26.52 -1.01 11.82
N LYS A 288 -26.73 -1.15 10.52
CA LYS A 288 -25.67 -1.35 9.51
C LYS A 288 -25.75 -0.26 8.46
N LEU A 289 -24.67 0.50 8.29
CA LEU A 289 -24.51 1.47 7.21
C LEU A 289 -23.50 0.90 6.21
N THR A 290 -23.98 0.61 5.00
CA THR A 290 -23.17 0.18 3.87
C THR A 290 -23.01 1.34 2.91
N LEU A 291 -21.79 1.59 2.47
CA LEU A 291 -21.45 2.67 1.57
C LEU A 291 -20.66 2.09 0.42
N SER A 292 -21.15 2.25 -0.80
CA SER A 292 -20.53 1.76 -2.02
C SER A 292 -20.25 2.93 -2.95
N ILE A 293 -19.01 3.06 -3.40
CA ILE A 293 -18.55 4.11 -4.30
C ILE A 293 -18.29 3.46 -5.65
N HIS A 294 -18.98 3.95 -6.67
CA HIS A 294 -18.91 3.46 -8.04
C HIS A 294 -18.36 4.55 -8.97
N PRO A 295 -17.34 4.27 -9.80
CA PRO A 295 -16.93 5.18 -10.86
C PRO A 295 -18.02 5.25 -11.94
N GLU A 296 -18.31 6.44 -12.47
CA GLU A 296 -19.33 6.60 -13.52
C GLU A 296 -18.69 6.42 -14.91
N PRO A 297 -18.99 5.33 -15.65
CA PRO A 297 -18.21 4.91 -16.82
C PRO A 297 -18.36 5.82 -18.04
N GLU A 298 -19.40 6.66 -18.11
CA GLU A 298 -19.75 7.42 -19.31
C GLU A 298 -19.29 8.90 -19.29
N ARG A 299 -18.65 9.37 -18.21
CA ARG A 299 -18.29 10.80 -18.07
C ARG A 299 -16.86 10.96 -17.60
N GLN A 300 -16.06 11.72 -18.37
CA GLN A 300 -14.73 12.27 -18.05
C GLN A 300 -14.25 11.98 -16.60
N SER A 301 -13.45 10.91 -16.47
CA SER A 301 -12.55 10.37 -15.42
C SER A 301 -12.53 10.91 -13.97
N MET A 302 -13.58 11.58 -13.47
CA MET A 302 -13.58 12.14 -12.11
C MET A 302 -14.96 12.18 -11.44
N LEU A 303 -16.00 11.61 -12.07
CA LEU A 303 -17.34 11.55 -11.51
C LEU A 303 -17.57 10.19 -10.84
N TRP A 304 -17.96 10.24 -9.57
CA TRP A 304 -18.20 9.09 -8.73
C TRP A 304 -19.62 9.14 -8.19
N THR A 305 -20.21 7.98 -7.93
CA THR A 305 -21.50 7.88 -7.23
C THR A 305 -21.30 7.12 -5.93
N CYS A 306 -21.69 7.73 -4.82
CA CYS A 306 -21.73 7.08 -3.51
C CYS A 306 -23.16 6.62 -3.24
N GLU A 307 -23.37 5.32 -3.23
CA GLU A 307 -24.57 4.68 -2.76
C GLU A 307 -24.45 4.40 -1.26
N ALA A 308 -25.32 5.00 -0.47
CA ALA A 308 -25.40 4.74 0.96
C ALA A 308 -26.70 4.00 1.29
N SER A 309 -26.57 2.88 1.99
CA SER A 309 -27.68 2.03 2.44
C SER A 309 -27.62 1.84 3.96
N LEU A 310 -28.63 2.34 4.67
CA LEU A 310 -28.79 2.14 6.12
C LEU A 310 -29.85 1.09 6.37
N THR A 311 -29.47 0.03 7.08
CA THR A 311 -30.36 -1.03 7.54
C THR A 311 -30.46 -0.99 9.06
N GLN A 312 -31.68 -0.88 9.57
CA GLN A 312 -32.07 -0.92 10.99
C GLN A 312 -33.33 -1.81 11.12
N PRO A 313 -33.70 -2.28 12.33
CA PRO A 313 -34.85 -3.16 12.52
C PRO A 313 -36.15 -2.65 11.89
N ASP A 314 -36.38 -1.34 11.96
CA ASP A 314 -37.61 -0.69 11.49
C ASP A 314 -37.40 0.24 10.28
N PHE A 315 -36.19 0.25 9.70
CA PHE A 315 -35.86 1.17 8.63
C PHE A 315 -34.82 0.59 7.66
N ASN A 316 -35.14 0.62 6.37
CA ASN A 316 -34.19 0.37 5.30
C ASN A 316 -34.23 1.53 4.31
N GLY A 317 -33.21 2.38 4.36
CA GLY A 317 -33.13 3.56 3.51
C GLY A 317 -31.89 3.50 2.61
N LYS A 318 -32.03 3.99 1.38
CA LYS A 318 -30.94 4.08 0.41
C LYS A 318 -30.97 5.43 -0.29
N PHE A 319 -29.80 6.02 -0.52
CA PHE A 319 -29.65 7.16 -1.45
C PHE A 319 -28.39 7.02 -2.28
N VAL A 320 -28.35 7.77 -3.38
CA VAL A 320 -27.21 7.87 -4.27
C VAL A 320 -26.78 9.33 -4.33
N LEU A 321 -25.52 9.60 -4.02
CA LEU A 321 -24.92 10.92 -4.02
C LEU A 321 -23.80 10.98 -5.06
N PRO A 322 -24.00 11.69 -6.19
CA PRO A 322 -22.89 11.95 -7.11
C PRO A 322 -21.92 12.94 -6.49
N PHE A 323 -20.62 12.72 -6.67
CA PHE A 323 -19.56 13.64 -6.28
C PHE A 323 -18.43 13.62 -7.30
N ARG A 324 -17.60 14.68 -7.32
CA ARG A 324 -16.45 14.78 -8.22
C ARG A 324 -15.16 14.90 -7.44
N THR A 325 -14.12 14.24 -7.94
CA THR A 325 -12.77 14.34 -7.37
C THR A 325 -12.30 15.80 -7.38
N GLY A 326 -11.81 16.30 -6.23
CA GLY A 326 -11.36 17.68 -6.06
C GLY A 326 -12.47 18.74 -6.00
N ALA A 327 -13.75 18.35 -6.09
CA ALA A 327 -14.86 19.27 -5.89
C ALA A 327 -15.10 19.55 -4.38
N PRO A 328 -15.81 20.65 -4.05
CA PRO A 328 -16.25 20.91 -2.68
C PRO A 328 -17.03 19.75 -2.08
N ALA A 329 -17.01 19.66 -0.75
CA ALA A 329 -17.69 18.60 -0.02
C ALA A 329 -19.19 18.55 -0.38
N THR A 330 -19.69 17.35 -0.68
CA THR A 330 -21.11 17.13 -1.00
C THR A 330 -21.81 16.50 0.20
N CYS A 331 -23.01 16.97 0.53
CA CYS A 331 -23.77 16.48 1.68
C CYS A 331 -25.08 15.85 1.24
N ALA A 332 -25.46 14.75 1.87
CA ALA A 332 -26.77 14.12 1.72
C ALA A 332 -27.30 13.73 3.10
N SER A 333 -28.62 13.56 3.20
CA SER A 333 -29.27 13.23 4.46
C SER A 333 -30.38 12.20 4.27
N MET A 334 -30.54 11.33 5.27
CA MET A 334 -31.59 10.32 5.34
C MET A 334 -32.36 10.47 6.64
N VAL A 335 -33.67 10.61 6.55
CA VAL A 335 -34.54 10.63 7.72
C VAL A 335 -35.14 9.24 7.91
N ASN A 336 -35.12 8.72 9.12
CA ASN A 336 -35.70 7.42 9.43
C ASN A 336 -37.24 7.43 9.32
N ALA A 337 -37.88 6.27 9.36
CA ALA A 337 -39.33 6.14 9.20
C ALA A 337 -40.14 6.93 10.26
N SER A 338 -39.61 7.05 11.48
CA SER A 338 -40.26 7.82 12.56
C SER A 338 -40.19 9.34 12.35
N GLY A 339 -39.30 9.82 11.47
CA GLY A 339 -39.10 11.26 11.30
C GLY A 339 -38.38 11.93 12.48
N GLU A 340 -37.69 11.16 13.34
CA GLU A 340 -37.01 11.66 14.54
C GLU A 340 -35.50 11.73 14.34
N LEU A 341 -34.93 10.72 13.67
CA LEU A 341 -33.50 10.59 13.46
C LEU A 341 -33.13 10.92 12.02
N CYS A 342 -32.09 11.73 11.85
CA CYS A 342 -31.45 11.92 10.57
C CYS A 342 -29.97 11.54 10.58
N ILE A 343 -29.57 10.76 9.57
CA ILE A 343 -28.16 10.54 9.24
C ILE A 343 -27.78 11.52 8.13
N VAL A 344 -26.72 12.28 8.37
CA VAL A 344 -26.11 13.14 7.36
C VAL A 344 -24.76 12.57 6.96
N ILE A 345 -24.51 12.48 5.65
CA ILE A 345 -23.23 12.04 5.09
C ILE A 345 -22.60 13.23 4.37
N ARG A 346 -21.37 13.57 4.77
CA ARG A 346 -20.51 14.52 4.06
C ARG A 346 -19.41 13.75 3.35
N LEU A 347 -19.33 13.91 2.04
CA LEU A 347 -18.26 13.35 1.20
C LEU A 347 -17.28 14.44 0.82
N ARG A 348 -16.00 14.17 1.05
CA ARG A 348 -14.86 14.93 0.54
C ARG A 348 -13.99 13.99 -0.25
N SER A 349 -13.46 14.45 -1.36
CA SER A 349 -12.60 13.63 -2.20
C SER A 349 -11.37 14.42 -2.61
N GLU A 350 -10.22 13.83 -2.39
CA GLU A 350 -8.95 14.37 -2.83
C GLU A 350 -8.40 13.45 -3.90
N SER A 351 -7.99 14.01 -5.04
CA SER A 351 -7.12 13.26 -5.94
C SER A 351 -5.86 12.97 -5.13
N ARG A 352 -5.53 11.69 -4.99
CA ARG A 352 -4.23 11.37 -4.41
C ARG A 352 -3.21 11.99 -5.38
N PRO A 353 -2.31 12.88 -4.93
CA PRO A 353 -1.39 13.54 -5.83
C PRO A 353 -0.65 12.44 -6.58
N THR A 354 -0.90 12.37 -7.89
CA THR A 354 0.05 11.76 -8.81
C THR A 354 1.35 12.45 -8.50
N ALA A 355 2.32 11.74 -7.92
CA ALA A 355 3.67 12.28 -7.83
C ALA A 355 3.97 12.83 -9.21
N LYS A 356 4.21 14.15 -9.30
CA LYS A 356 4.51 14.78 -10.58
C LYS A 356 5.59 13.89 -11.21
N PRO A 357 5.45 13.49 -12.49
CA PRO A 357 6.51 12.78 -13.18
C PRO A 357 7.80 13.51 -12.81
N VAL A 358 8.76 12.80 -12.21
CA VAL A 358 10.07 13.38 -11.99
C VAL A 358 10.50 13.79 -13.38
N GLU A 359 10.46 15.11 -13.67
CA GLU A 359 11.01 15.63 -14.91
C GLU A 359 12.43 15.11 -14.90
N GLN A 360 12.70 14.12 -15.77
CA GLN A 360 14.05 13.64 -15.99
C GLN A 360 14.79 14.88 -16.45
N ARG A 361 15.53 15.46 -15.50
CA ARG A 361 16.33 16.64 -15.74
C ARG A 361 17.35 16.19 -16.76
N GLU A 362 17.13 16.51 -18.04
CA GLU A 362 18.08 16.22 -19.10
C GLU A 362 19.43 16.74 -18.63
N GLU A 363 20.34 15.81 -18.36
CA GLU A 363 21.71 16.15 -18.01
C GLU A 363 22.24 16.96 -19.20
N PRO A 364 22.69 18.21 -19.01
CA PRO A 364 23.19 18.99 -20.12
C PRO A 364 24.33 18.21 -20.75
N ALA A 365 24.18 17.90 -22.04
CA ALA A 365 25.15 17.15 -22.81
C ALA A 365 26.54 17.72 -22.54
N LYS A 366 27.40 16.92 -21.89
CA LYS A 366 28.79 17.30 -21.65
C LYS A 366 29.46 17.49 -23.00
N THR A 367 29.62 18.74 -23.42
CA THR A 367 30.54 19.10 -24.49
C THR A 367 31.93 18.73 -24.03
N ARG A 368 32.47 17.64 -24.59
CA ARG A 368 33.88 17.28 -24.42
C ARG A 368 34.75 18.40 -25.04
N PRO A 369 35.77 18.89 -24.34
CA PRO A 369 36.77 19.78 -24.91
C PRO A 369 37.62 19.09 -25.99
#